data_AF-A0A967VVJ1-F1
#
_entry.id   AF-A0A967VVJ1-F1
#
_cell.length_a   1.000
_cell.length_b   1.000
_cell.length_c   1.000
_cell.angle_alpha   90.00
_cell.angle_beta   90.00
_cell.angle_gamma   90.00
#
_symmetry.space_group_name_H-M   'P 1'
#
loop_
_entity.id
_entity.type
_entity.pdbx_description
1 polymer ?
#
loop_
_entity_poly.entity_id
_entity_poly.type
_entity_poly.pdbx_seq_one_letter_code
_entity_poly.pdbx_strand_id
1 'polypeptide(L)'
;MDPFFLIFFFLVLVLGLFSRRIERFVITAPMVLTIAGLIVFFAFPVLAEVEVKSNEIMTLSSIALALVIFSDASRINILKIFSSITLSARLLAVGMPLTIIFGTGIAVMLFTDLTLWEAAILAVILSPTDAGLGHAVVSNKRVPMRIRQALNVEAGINDGISLPFLLLFIALARVDAPQEEFRWIFETIQQIGFGLIIGIAS
;
A
#
# COMPACT_ATOMS: atom_id res chain seq x y z
N MET A 1 25.18 -16.00 -1.98
CA MET A 1 23.98 -15.25 -1.59
C MET A 1 24.45 -13.95 -0.99
N ASP A 2 23.92 -12.83 -1.46
CA ASP A 2 24.37 -11.54 -0.94
C ASP A 2 24.07 -11.44 0.55
N PRO A 3 24.97 -10.81 1.34
CA PRO A 3 24.79 -10.68 2.79
C PRO A 3 23.46 -10.03 3.17
N PHE A 4 22.94 -9.15 2.30
CA PHE A 4 21.61 -8.54 2.40
C PHE A 4 20.49 -9.58 2.50
N PHE A 5 20.41 -10.53 1.55
CA PHE A 5 19.36 -11.54 1.54
C PHE A 5 19.46 -12.47 2.76
N LEU A 6 20.68 -12.80 3.19
CA LEU A 6 20.88 -13.61 4.41
C LEU A 6 20.35 -12.90 5.65
N ILE A 7 20.64 -11.61 5.82
CA ILE A 7 20.13 -10.80 6.92
C ILE A 7 18.61 -10.68 6.85
N PHE A 8 18.05 -10.43 5.67
CA PHE A 8 16.61 -10.33 5.46
C PHE A 8 15.87 -11.63 5.81
N PHE A 9 16.30 -12.76 5.24
CA PHE A 9 15.69 -14.06 5.54
C PHE A 9 15.86 -14.46 7.01
N PHE A 10 17.02 -14.16 7.61
CA PHE A 10 17.24 -14.39 9.03
C PHE A 10 16.27 -13.56 9.89
N LEU A 11 16.09 -12.27 9.58
CA LEU A 11 15.13 -11.39 10.26
C LEU A 11 13.70 -11.92 10.14
N VAL A 12 13.27 -12.30 8.93
CA VAL A 12 11.94 -12.89 8.69
C VAL A 12 11.77 -14.19 9.48
N LEU A 13 12.79 -15.04 9.51
CA LEU A 13 12.77 -16.30 10.24
C LEU A 13 12.66 -16.07 11.75
N VAL A 14 13.46 -15.15 12.32
CA VAL A 14 13.38 -14.76 13.73
C VAL A 14 12.00 -14.19 14.04
N LEU A 15 11.47 -13.30 13.22
CA LEU A 15 10.10 -12.77 13.37
C LEU A 15 9.05 -13.88 13.33
N GLY A 16 9.18 -14.85 12.43
CA GLY A 16 8.30 -16.01 12.37
C GLY A 16 8.36 -16.87 13.64
N LEU A 17 9.55 -17.17 14.14
CA LEU A 17 9.76 -17.95 15.36
C LEU A 17 9.17 -17.28 16.61
N PHE A 18 9.31 -15.96 16.70
CA PHE A 18 8.84 -15.18 17.85
C PHE A 18 7.46 -14.54 17.64
N SER A 19 6.81 -14.77 16.49
CA SER A 19 5.53 -14.16 16.11
C SER A 19 4.48 -14.29 17.22
N ARG A 20 4.26 -15.50 17.74
CA ARG A 20 3.30 -15.76 18.85
C ARG A 20 3.61 -15.01 20.15
N ARG A 21 4.87 -14.66 20.39
CA ARG A 21 5.29 -13.90 21.59
C ARG A 21 5.15 -12.40 21.35
N ILE A 22 5.42 -11.94 20.13
CA ILE A 22 5.25 -10.54 19.70
C ILE A 22 3.77 -10.16 19.66
N GLU A 23 2.88 -11.07 19.26
CA GLU A 23 1.41 -10.88 19.27
C GLU A 23 0.84 -10.52 20.65
N ARG A 24 1.59 -10.73 21.74
CA ARG A 24 1.17 -10.33 23.10
C ARG A 24 1.44 -8.85 23.39
N PHE A 25 2.20 -8.17 22.55
CA PHE A 25 2.54 -6.75 22.64
C PHE A 25 1.85 -5.96 21.54
N VAL A 26 1.82 -4.63 21.65
CA VAL A 26 1.23 -3.71 20.65
C VAL A 26 2.17 -3.50 19.44
N ILE A 27 3.21 -4.32 19.30
CA ILE A 27 4.27 -4.17 18.29
C ILE A 27 3.91 -5.02 17.07
N THR A 28 3.75 -4.38 15.91
CA THR A 28 3.42 -5.07 14.66
C THR A 28 4.68 -5.54 13.92
N ALA A 29 4.56 -6.56 13.07
CA ALA A 29 5.68 -7.04 12.26
C ALA A 29 6.32 -5.94 11.37
N PRO A 30 5.55 -5.04 10.72
CA PRO A 30 6.12 -3.91 9.99
C PRO A 30 7.01 -3.00 10.85
N MET A 31 6.63 -2.72 12.10
CA MET A 31 7.43 -1.92 13.04
C MET A 31 8.76 -2.58 13.38
N VAL A 32 8.75 -3.90 13.65
CA VAL A 32 9.98 -4.64 13.94
C VAL A 32 10.92 -4.66 12.74
N LEU A 33 10.37 -4.91 11.54
CA LEU A 33 11.16 -4.94 10.31
C LEU A 33 11.74 -3.58 9.95
N THR A 34 10.98 -2.48 10.11
CA THR A 34 11.49 -1.12 9.86
C THR A 34 12.58 -0.73 10.84
N ILE A 35 12.40 -0.98 12.13
CA ILE A 35 13.45 -0.71 13.15
C ILE A 35 14.69 -1.56 12.87
N ALA A 36 14.52 -2.85 12.56
CA ALA A 36 15.64 -3.72 12.24
C ALA A 36 16.39 -3.28 10.98
N GLY A 37 15.66 -2.89 9.92
CA GLY A 37 16.24 -2.34 8.71
C GLY A 37 17.03 -1.07 8.97
N LEU A 38 16.52 -0.17 9.82
CA LEU A 38 17.21 1.05 10.23
C LEU A 38 18.48 0.76 11.03
N ILE A 39 18.45 -0.22 11.95
CA ILE A 39 19.65 -0.67 12.67
C ILE A 39 20.69 -1.23 11.70
N VAL A 40 20.27 -2.07 10.75
CA VAL A 40 21.17 -2.64 9.73
C VAL A 40 21.79 -1.55 8.87
N PHE A 41 21.00 -0.56 8.45
CA PHE A 41 21.46 0.60 7.68
C PHE A 41 22.58 1.36 8.40
N PHE A 42 22.40 1.69 9.68
CA PHE A 42 23.42 2.41 10.46
C PHE A 42 24.61 1.53 10.87
N ALA A 43 24.40 0.25 11.15
CA ALA A 43 25.45 -0.66 11.60
C ALA A 43 26.34 -1.18 10.46
N PHE A 44 25.78 -1.28 9.23
CA PHE A 44 26.47 -1.80 8.06
C PHE A 44 26.26 -0.90 6.83
N PRO A 45 26.90 0.29 6.78
CA PRO A 45 26.72 1.25 5.68
C PRO A 45 27.08 0.67 4.30
N VAL A 46 28.04 -0.26 4.24
CA VAL A 46 28.46 -0.96 3.01
C VAL A 46 27.33 -1.83 2.43
N LEU A 47 26.41 -2.32 3.26
CA LEU A 47 25.23 -3.07 2.81
C LEU A 47 24.05 -2.14 2.45
N ALA A 48 24.12 -0.86 2.83
CA ALA A 48 23.11 0.14 2.52
C ALA A 48 23.26 0.72 1.09
N GLU A 49 24.44 0.57 0.48
CA GLU A 49 24.68 0.93 -0.92
C GLU A 49 24.11 -0.08 -1.91
N VAL A 50 23.45 -1.15 -1.45
CA VAL A 50 22.67 -2.04 -2.32
C VAL A 50 21.53 -1.21 -2.92
N GLU A 51 21.78 -0.65 -4.11
CA GLU A 51 20.79 0.09 -4.87
C GLU A 51 19.51 -0.76 -4.98
N VAL A 52 18.37 -0.16 -4.65
CA VAL A 52 17.01 -0.71 -4.86
C VAL A 52 16.75 -1.06 -6.34
N LYS A 53 17.67 -0.69 -7.25
CA LYS A 53 17.69 -1.09 -8.66
C LYS A 53 18.06 -2.54 -8.92
N SER A 54 18.41 -3.35 -7.91
CA SER A 54 18.63 -4.77 -8.17
C SER A 54 17.31 -5.41 -8.65
N ASN A 55 17.33 -5.92 -9.89
CA ASN A 55 16.18 -6.58 -10.52
C ASN A 55 15.59 -7.69 -9.64
N GLU A 56 16.42 -8.29 -8.79
CA GLU A 56 16.05 -9.34 -7.84
C GLU A 56 15.12 -8.83 -6.73
N ILE A 57 15.42 -7.70 -6.09
CA ILE A 57 14.55 -7.09 -5.06
C ILE A 57 13.21 -6.68 -5.67
N MET A 58 13.23 -6.10 -6.87
CA MET A 58 12.01 -5.68 -7.57
C MET A 58 11.14 -6.88 -7.96
N THR A 59 11.75 -7.98 -8.41
CA THR A 59 11.04 -9.23 -8.71
C THR A 59 10.44 -9.85 -7.45
N LEU A 60 11.22 -9.96 -6.37
CA LEU A 60 10.74 -10.49 -5.08
C LEU A 60 9.59 -9.66 -4.51
N SER A 61 9.71 -8.33 -4.54
CA SER A 61 8.67 -7.42 -4.06
C SER A 61 7.39 -7.52 -4.89
N SER A 62 7.53 -7.65 -6.22
CA SER A 62 6.38 -7.83 -7.12
C SER A 62 5.65 -9.15 -6.87
N ILE A 63 6.39 -10.24 -6.67
CA ILE A 63 5.80 -11.55 -6.33
C ILE A 63 5.13 -11.49 -4.95
N ALA A 64 5.77 -10.87 -3.96
CA ALA A 64 5.21 -10.72 -2.62
C ALA A 64 3.91 -9.88 -2.65
N LEU A 65 3.91 -8.74 -3.34
CA LEU A 65 2.74 -7.89 -3.51
C LEU A 65 1.61 -8.65 -4.24
N ALA A 66 1.93 -9.37 -5.32
CA ALA A 66 0.96 -10.17 -6.04
C ALA A 66 0.33 -11.26 -5.15
N LEU A 67 1.13 -11.94 -4.34
CA LEU A 67 0.65 -12.94 -3.38
C LEU A 67 -0.21 -12.33 -2.27
N VAL A 68 0.17 -11.17 -1.74
CA VAL A 68 -0.60 -10.45 -0.72
C VAL A 68 -1.95 -10.02 -1.28
N ILE A 69 -1.97 -9.35 -2.43
CA ILE A 69 -3.20 -8.91 -3.11
C ILE A 69 -4.09 -10.13 -3.43
N PHE A 70 -3.51 -11.22 -3.95
CA PHE A 70 -4.26 -12.44 -4.24
C PHE A 70 -4.82 -13.11 -2.98
N SER A 71 -4.02 -13.20 -1.90
CA SER A 71 -4.46 -13.74 -0.62
C SER A 71 -5.62 -12.93 -0.05
N ASP A 72 -5.51 -11.60 -0.07
CA ASP A 72 -6.54 -10.72 0.44
C ASP A 72 -7.80 -10.80 -0.43
N ALA A 73 -7.67 -10.79 -1.75
CA ALA A 73 -8.77 -11.00 -2.68
C ALA A 73 -9.49 -12.35 -2.43
N SER A 74 -8.75 -13.44 -2.17
CA SER A 74 -9.32 -14.77 -1.92
C SER A 74 -10.13 -14.86 -0.61
N ARG A 75 -9.88 -13.97 0.35
CA ARG A 75 -10.57 -13.91 1.64
C ARG A 75 -11.82 -13.02 1.59
N ILE A 76 -11.98 -12.22 0.55
CA ILE A 76 -13.11 -11.31 0.39
C ILE A 76 -14.34 -12.08 -0.05
N ASN A 77 -15.39 -12.03 0.78
CA ASN A 77 -16.71 -12.56 0.42
C ASN A 77 -17.53 -11.43 -0.22
N ILE A 78 -17.50 -11.39 -1.56
CA ILE A 78 -18.12 -10.38 -2.43
C ILE A 78 -19.61 -10.15 -2.08
N LEU A 79 -20.32 -11.20 -1.70
CA LEU A 79 -21.76 -11.17 -1.37
C LEU A 79 -22.07 -10.46 -0.04
N LYS A 80 -21.10 -10.28 0.86
CA LYS A 80 -21.27 -9.54 2.13
C LYS A 80 -20.84 -8.08 2.04
N ILE A 81 -20.10 -7.68 1.00
CA ILE A 81 -19.70 -6.28 0.75
C ILE A 81 -20.92 -5.39 0.58
N PHE A 82 -21.94 -5.86 -0.16
CA PHE A 82 -23.10 -5.04 -0.52
C PHE A 82 -24.09 -4.75 0.63
N SER A 83 -23.92 -5.37 1.80
CA SER A 83 -24.85 -5.21 2.93
C SER A 83 -24.59 -3.96 3.79
N SER A 84 -23.44 -3.29 3.65
CA SER A 84 -23.04 -2.14 4.49
C SER A 84 -22.38 -0.99 3.71
N ILE A 85 -22.61 -0.93 2.39
CA ILE A 85 -21.96 -0.01 1.44
C ILE A 85 -22.17 1.48 1.76
N THR A 86 -23.29 1.88 2.37
CA THR A 86 -23.69 3.30 2.40
C THR A 86 -22.84 4.20 3.30
N LEU A 87 -22.14 3.64 4.29
CA LEU A 87 -21.22 4.40 5.16
C LEU A 87 -19.80 4.40 4.58
N SER A 88 -19.29 3.22 4.20
CA SER A 88 -17.96 3.06 3.60
C SER A 88 -17.85 3.80 2.27
N ALA A 89 -18.86 3.73 1.38
CA ALA A 89 -18.83 4.44 0.10
C ALA A 89 -18.77 5.96 0.25
N ARG A 90 -19.34 6.53 1.31
CA ARG A 90 -19.30 7.99 1.55
C ARG A 90 -17.94 8.44 2.07
N LEU A 91 -17.34 7.64 2.96
CA LEU A 91 -15.98 7.86 3.44
C LEU A 91 -14.95 7.67 2.31
N LEU A 92 -15.17 6.73 1.40
CA LEU A 92 -14.29 6.49 0.25
C LEU A 92 -14.47 7.53 -0.87
N ALA A 93 -15.70 7.87 -1.24
CA ALA A 93 -15.95 8.82 -2.32
C ALA A 93 -15.62 10.27 -1.95
N VAL A 94 -15.64 10.61 -0.66
CA VAL A 94 -15.40 11.99 -0.20
C VAL A 94 -14.15 12.11 0.67
N GLY A 95 -13.96 11.18 1.61
CA GLY A 95 -12.82 11.19 2.52
C GLY A 95 -11.49 10.98 1.79
N MET A 96 -11.40 9.98 0.91
CA MET A 96 -10.14 9.71 0.18
C MET A 96 -9.73 10.88 -0.74
N PRO A 97 -10.60 11.47 -1.59
CA PRO A 97 -10.21 12.65 -2.36
C PRO A 97 -9.79 13.82 -1.48
N LEU A 98 -10.48 14.05 -0.35
CA LEU A 98 -10.09 15.09 0.60
C LEU A 98 -8.73 14.82 1.24
N THR A 99 -8.44 13.58 1.65
CA THR A 99 -7.13 13.23 2.22
C THR A 99 -6.02 13.37 1.20
N ILE A 100 -6.26 13.03 -0.07
CA ILE A 100 -5.31 13.26 -1.16
C ILE A 100 -5.08 14.76 -1.36
N ILE A 101 -6.13 15.58 -1.44
CA ILE A 101 -6.00 17.03 -1.65
C ILE A 101 -5.26 17.69 -0.49
N PHE A 102 -5.67 17.41 0.75
CA PHE A 102 -5.01 17.96 1.94
C PHE A 102 -3.59 17.44 2.09
N GLY A 103 -3.38 16.14 1.87
CA GLY A 103 -2.06 15.50 1.90
C GLY A 103 -1.11 16.09 0.88
N THR A 104 -1.59 16.36 -0.34
CA THR A 104 -0.82 17.02 -1.40
C THR A 104 -0.44 18.44 -0.98
N GLY A 105 -1.41 19.20 -0.44
CA GLY A 105 -1.15 20.57 0.04
C GLY A 105 -0.10 20.62 1.15
N ILE A 106 -0.19 19.71 2.12
CA ILE A 106 0.79 19.57 3.20
C ILE A 106 2.15 19.14 2.65
N ALA A 107 2.20 18.18 1.73
CA ALA A 107 3.43 17.69 1.12
C ALA A 107 4.16 18.80 0.35
N VAL A 108 3.44 19.61 -0.44
CA VAL A 108 4.01 20.78 -1.14
C VAL A 108 4.55 21.82 -0.16
N MET A 109 3.91 21.99 1.01
CA MET A 109 4.40 22.90 2.05
C MET A 109 5.65 22.39 2.78
N LEU A 110 5.74 21.07 3.02
CA LEU A 110 6.84 20.46 3.78
C LEU A 110 8.05 20.13 2.91
N PHE A 111 7.83 19.76 1.64
CA PHE A 111 8.87 19.30 0.72
C PHE A 111 8.94 20.25 -0.48
N THR A 112 9.93 21.14 -0.47
CA THR A 112 10.15 22.13 -1.53
C THR A 112 10.72 21.55 -2.82
N ASP A 113 11.27 20.33 -2.74
CA ASP A 113 11.94 19.68 -3.87
C ASP A 113 10.99 18.78 -4.70
N LEU A 114 9.76 18.57 -4.22
CA LEU A 114 8.76 17.76 -4.92
C LEU A 114 7.93 18.62 -5.87
N THR A 115 7.70 18.12 -7.07
CA THR A 115 6.68 18.66 -7.97
C THR A 115 5.27 18.46 -7.37
N LEU A 116 4.29 19.20 -7.88
CA LEU A 116 2.89 19.03 -7.48
C LEU A 116 2.41 17.58 -7.63
N TRP A 117 2.83 16.91 -8.71
CA TRP A 117 2.42 15.54 -9.00
C TRP A 117 3.14 14.51 -8.13
N GLU A 118 4.42 14.72 -7.81
CA GLU A 118 5.14 13.88 -6.83
C GLU A 118 4.58 14.02 -5.43
N ALA A 119 4.20 15.24 -5.03
CA ALA A 119 3.48 15.46 -3.78
C ALA A 119 2.11 14.74 -3.77
N ALA A 120 1.40 14.72 -4.90
CA ALA A 120 0.15 13.99 -5.05
C ALA A 120 0.34 12.46 -5.01
N ILE A 121 1.42 11.94 -5.61
CA ILE A 121 1.82 10.53 -5.50
C ILE A 121 2.03 10.17 -4.03
N LEU A 122 2.81 10.98 -3.30
CA LEU A 122 3.08 10.76 -1.88
C LEU A 122 1.78 10.78 -1.06
N ALA A 123 0.89 11.73 -1.33
CA ALA A 123 -0.41 11.82 -0.67
C ALA A 123 -1.29 10.59 -0.95
N VAL A 124 -1.31 10.08 -2.18
CA VAL A 124 -2.09 8.87 -2.53
C VAL A 124 -1.52 7.63 -1.88
N ILE A 125 -0.20 7.46 -1.81
CA ILE A 125 0.41 6.29 -1.16
C ILE A 125 0.11 6.27 0.35
N LEU A 126 -0.04 7.45 0.96
CA LEU A 126 -0.35 7.60 2.39
C LEU A 126 -1.86 7.64 2.69
N SER A 127 -2.71 7.82 1.67
CA SER A 127 -4.15 7.92 1.84
C SER A 127 -4.83 6.59 2.24
N PRO A 128 -4.45 5.42 1.69
CA PRO A 128 -5.03 4.17 2.13
C PRO A 128 -4.64 3.86 3.58
N THR A 129 -5.64 3.65 4.41
CA THR A 129 -5.49 3.25 5.81
C THR A 129 -5.31 1.74 5.87
N ASP A 130 -4.06 1.33 6.10
CA ASP A 130 -3.60 -0.06 6.03
C ASP A 130 -4.50 -1.05 6.78
N ALA A 131 -5.03 -2.02 6.02
CA ALA A 131 -5.76 -3.19 6.50
C ALA A 131 -4.98 -4.00 7.53
N GLY A 132 -3.64 -3.97 7.49
CA GLY A 132 -2.73 -4.67 8.41
C GLY A 132 -2.77 -4.14 9.85
N LEU A 133 -2.86 -2.81 10.03
CA LEU A 133 -3.10 -2.21 11.35
C LEU A 133 -4.55 -2.42 11.80
N GLY A 134 -5.50 -2.37 10.85
CA GLY A 134 -6.89 -2.74 11.07
C GLY A 134 -7.08 -4.21 11.48
N HIS A 135 -6.23 -5.12 11.01
CA HIS A 135 -6.30 -6.55 11.31
C HIS A 135 -6.17 -6.82 12.82
N ALA A 136 -5.36 -6.05 13.56
CA ALA A 136 -5.29 -6.16 15.02
C ALA A 136 -6.64 -5.86 15.70
N VAL A 137 -7.44 -4.95 15.13
CA VAL A 137 -8.79 -4.60 15.61
C VAL A 137 -9.84 -5.59 15.10
N VAL A 138 -9.74 -6.03 13.84
CA VAL A 138 -10.65 -6.98 13.17
C VAL A 138 -10.46 -8.41 13.69
N SER A 139 -9.28 -8.79 14.16
CA SER A 139 -9.03 -10.08 14.81
C SER A 139 -9.43 -10.10 16.28
N ASN A 140 -9.67 -8.93 16.89
CA ASN A 140 -10.05 -8.82 18.29
C ASN A 140 -11.50 -9.28 18.51
N LYS A 141 -11.69 -10.33 19.31
CA LYS A 141 -13.02 -10.87 19.65
C LYS A 141 -13.88 -9.93 20.49
N ARG A 142 -13.29 -8.89 21.10
CA ARG A 142 -14.01 -7.87 21.88
C ARG A 142 -14.74 -6.85 21.00
N VAL A 143 -14.36 -6.71 19.72
CA VAL A 143 -15.02 -5.79 18.79
C VAL A 143 -16.23 -6.50 18.15
N PRO A 144 -17.42 -5.88 18.12
CA PRO A 144 -18.61 -6.46 17.48
C PRO A 144 -18.35 -6.88 16.03
N MET A 145 -18.89 -8.04 15.64
CA MET A 145 -18.67 -8.64 14.31
C MET A 145 -19.00 -7.68 13.15
N ARG A 146 -20.05 -6.87 13.29
CA ARG A 146 -20.47 -5.87 12.30
C ARG A 146 -19.39 -4.80 12.05
N ILE A 147 -18.74 -4.32 13.11
CA ILE A 147 -17.69 -3.29 13.03
C ILE A 147 -16.44 -3.89 12.37
N ARG A 148 -16.06 -5.11 12.75
CA ARG A 148 -14.90 -5.81 12.16
C ARG A 148 -15.09 -6.08 10.66
N GLN A 149 -16.31 -6.46 10.25
CA GLN A 149 -16.65 -6.65 8.84
C GLN A 149 -16.63 -5.32 8.07
N ALA A 150 -17.21 -4.27 8.65
CA ALA A 150 -17.20 -2.94 8.03
C ALA A 150 -15.76 -2.43 7.84
N LEU A 151 -14.89 -2.57 8.85
CA LEU A 151 -13.47 -2.19 8.76
C LEU A 151 -12.70 -3.00 7.70
N ASN A 152 -12.92 -4.32 7.62
CA ASN A 152 -12.28 -5.14 6.59
C ASN A 152 -12.72 -4.75 5.17
N VAL A 153 -14.01 -4.44 4.99
CA VAL A 153 -14.55 -3.99 3.70
C VAL A 153 -14.03 -2.60 3.35
N GLU A 154 -13.97 -1.69 4.31
CA GLU A 154 -13.43 -0.35 4.12
C GLU A 154 -11.96 -0.39 3.71
N ALA A 155 -11.12 -1.15 4.42
CA ALA A 155 -9.70 -1.25 4.11
C ALA A 155 -9.45 -1.87 2.72
N GLY A 156 -10.16 -2.96 2.37
CA GLY A 156 -10.03 -3.58 1.04
C GLY A 156 -10.49 -2.68 -0.11
N ILE A 157 -11.56 -1.89 0.08
CA ILE A 157 -12.01 -0.94 -0.94
C ILE A 157 -11.05 0.27 -1.04
N ASN A 158 -10.47 0.71 0.07
CA ASN A 158 -9.51 1.82 0.10
C ASN A 158 -8.24 1.50 -0.71
N ASP A 159 -7.70 0.31 -0.54
CA ASP A 159 -6.53 -0.15 -1.31
C ASP A 159 -6.85 -0.26 -2.80
N GLY A 160 -8.03 -0.80 -3.15
CA GLY A 160 -8.46 -0.96 -4.54
C GLY A 160 -8.70 0.37 -5.27
N ILE A 161 -9.29 1.37 -4.59
CA ILE A 161 -9.58 2.68 -5.20
C ILE A 161 -8.34 3.57 -5.27
N SER A 162 -7.36 3.39 -4.39
CA SER A 162 -6.13 4.20 -4.37
C SER A 162 -5.27 3.99 -5.63
N LEU A 163 -5.25 2.76 -6.16
CA LEU A 163 -4.40 2.39 -7.28
C LEU A 163 -4.68 3.20 -8.58
N PRO A 164 -5.93 3.37 -9.04
CA PRO A 164 -6.24 4.28 -10.15
C PRO A 164 -5.71 5.70 -9.99
N PHE A 165 -5.84 6.31 -8.80
CA PHE A 165 -5.33 7.65 -8.54
C PHE A 165 -3.79 7.68 -8.54
N LEU A 166 -3.16 6.65 -7.98
CA LEU A 166 -1.70 6.51 -7.99
C LEU A 166 -1.16 6.47 -9.42
N LEU A 167 -1.76 5.61 -10.27
CA LEU A 167 -1.37 5.48 -11.67
C LEU A 167 -1.59 6.79 -12.43
N LEU A 168 -2.70 7.49 -12.17
CA LEU A 168 -2.99 8.79 -12.75
C LEU A 168 -1.91 9.82 -12.39
N PHE A 169 -1.52 9.96 -11.12
CA PHE A 169 -0.51 10.94 -10.72
C PHE A 169 0.90 10.55 -11.18
N ILE A 170 1.25 9.26 -11.23
CA ILE A 170 2.50 8.80 -11.87
C ILE A 170 2.52 9.19 -13.34
N ALA A 171 1.41 9.01 -14.04
CA ALA A 171 1.29 9.38 -15.44
C ALA A 171 1.43 10.90 -15.62
N LEU A 172 0.78 11.70 -14.77
CA LEU A 172 0.88 13.17 -14.78
C LEU A 172 2.28 13.69 -14.40
N ALA A 173 2.97 13.05 -13.46
CA ALA A 173 4.34 13.40 -13.09
C ALA A 173 5.34 13.19 -14.23
N ARG A 174 5.03 12.29 -15.18
CA ARG A 174 5.88 12.03 -16.36
C ARG A 174 5.71 13.05 -17.48
N VAL A 175 4.66 13.88 -17.45
CA VAL A 175 4.33 14.86 -18.51
C VAL A 175 5.28 16.04 -18.52
N ASP A 176 5.87 16.35 -17.36
CA ASP A 176 6.86 17.41 -17.25
C ASP A 176 8.24 17.01 -17.86
N ALA A 177 8.38 15.76 -18.36
CA ALA A 177 9.49 15.37 -19.22
C ALA A 177 9.20 15.78 -20.68
N PRO A 178 10.04 16.61 -21.31
CA PRO A 178 9.74 17.13 -22.65
C PRO A 178 9.77 16.01 -23.69
N GLN A 179 8.67 15.93 -24.45
CA GLN A 179 8.40 15.04 -25.60
C GLN A 179 7.99 13.60 -25.26
N GLU A 180 6.72 13.35 -24.92
CA GLU A 180 5.97 12.23 -25.51
C GLU A 180 4.46 12.54 -25.61
N GLU A 181 3.89 12.17 -26.76
CA GLU A 181 2.52 12.44 -27.21
C GLU A 181 1.44 12.00 -26.21
N PHE A 182 0.26 12.61 -26.30
CA PHE A 182 -1.00 12.28 -25.59
C PHE A 182 -1.43 10.79 -25.60
N ARG A 183 -0.66 9.89 -26.21
CA ARG A 183 -0.87 8.43 -26.26
C ARG A 183 -0.84 7.79 -24.86
N TRP A 184 0.01 8.27 -23.96
CA TRP A 184 0.12 7.72 -22.59
C TRP A 184 -1.13 8.02 -21.73
N ILE A 185 -1.83 9.14 -21.97
CA ILE A 185 -3.11 9.45 -21.29
C ILE A 185 -4.15 8.42 -21.69
N PHE A 186 -4.22 8.11 -22.98
CA PHE A 186 -5.16 7.13 -23.52
C PHE A 186 -4.85 5.73 -23.00
N GLU A 187 -3.58 5.34 -22.94
CA GLU A 187 -3.14 4.05 -22.37
C GLU A 187 -3.44 3.95 -20.87
N THR A 188 -3.26 5.02 -20.09
CA THR A 188 -3.57 5.06 -18.65
C THR A 188 -5.08 4.95 -18.42
N ILE A 189 -5.89 5.68 -19.19
CA ILE A 189 -7.36 5.58 -19.15
C ILE A 189 -7.81 4.17 -19.55
N GLN A 190 -7.19 3.56 -20.56
CA GLN A 190 -7.46 2.19 -20.95
C GLN A 190 -7.10 1.19 -19.86
N GLN A 191 -5.93 1.31 -19.21
CA GLN A 191 -5.52 0.41 -18.13
C GLN A 191 -6.46 0.52 -16.92
N ILE A 192 -6.86 1.74 -16.54
CA ILE A 192 -7.87 1.97 -15.50
C ILE A 192 -9.22 1.39 -15.92
N GLY A 193 -9.64 1.62 -17.17
CA GLY A 193 -10.90 1.12 -17.72
C GLY A 193 -10.96 -0.40 -17.77
N PHE A 194 -9.91 -1.07 -18.26
CA PHE A 194 -9.81 -2.53 -18.28
C PHE A 194 -9.73 -3.10 -16.87
N GLY A 195 -8.98 -2.48 -15.96
CA GLY A 195 -8.94 -2.87 -14.55
C GLY A 195 -10.33 -2.82 -13.90
N LEU A 196 -11.10 -1.76 -14.16
CA LEU A 196 -12.48 -1.61 -13.68
C LEU A 196 -13.41 -2.66 -14.29
N ILE A 197 -13.34 -2.89 -15.61
CA ILE A 197 -14.21 -3.85 -16.32
C ILE A 197 -13.94 -5.29 -15.86
N ILE A 198 -12.66 -5.68 -15.77
CA ILE A 198 -12.26 -7.00 -15.28
C ILE A 198 -12.71 -7.17 -13.82
N GLY A 199 -12.51 -6.14 -12.99
CA GLY A 199 -12.96 -6.14 -11.60
C GLY A 199 -14.48 -6.28 -11.44
N ILE A 200 -15.28 -5.72 -12.34
CA ILE A 200 -16.75 -5.87 -12.35
C ILE A 200 -17.19 -7.25 -12.87
N ALA A 201 -16.41 -7.85 -13.78
CA ALA A 201 -16.70 -9.15 -14.38
C ALA A 201 -16.25 -10.36 -13.53
N SER A 202 -15.52 -10.13 -12.44
CA SER A 202 -14.97 -11.14 -11.52
C SER A 202 -15.86 -11.34 -10.29
#